data_AF-A0A7G5H239-F1
#
_entry.id   AF-A0A7G5H239-F1
#
_cell.length_a   1.000
_cell.length_b   1.000
_cell.length_c   1.000
_cell.angle_alpha   90.00
_cell.angle_beta   90.00
_cell.angle_gamma   90.00
#
_symmetry.space_group_name_H-M   'P 1'
#
loop_
_entity.id
_entity.type
_entity.pdbx_description
1 polymer ?
#
loop_
_entity_poly.entity_id
_entity_poly.type
_entity_poly.pdbx_seq_one_letter_code
_entity_poly.pdbx_strand_id
1 'polypeptide(L)'
;MAFGPKKGVLKFDYTYYEEKREGKQRRWYRSGKPYIFANYVDDHEEGLQQGWRENGKIYLNYVAKEGHTYGLQNTALCYSLRDQKIKFKQ
;
A
#
# COMPACT_ATOMS: atom_id res chain seq x y z
N MET A 1 -3.60 -7.08 17.71
CA MET A 1 -3.11 -8.18 16.86
C MET A 1 -4.32 -8.92 16.31
N ALA A 2 -4.48 -9.07 14.99
CA ALA A 2 -5.60 -9.82 14.42
C ALA A 2 -5.12 -10.98 13.57
N PHE A 3 -5.51 -12.19 13.97
CA PHE A 3 -5.22 -13.42 13.26
C PHE A 3 -6.39 -13.78 12.34
N GLY A 4 -6.13 -13.96 11.04
CA GLY A 4 -7.11 -14.45 10.07
C GLY A 4 -6.94 -15.95 9.76
N PRO A 5 -8.01 -16.72 9.51
CA PRO A 5 -7.95 -18.18 9.44
C PRO A 5 -7.63 -18.73 8.03
N LYS A 6 -6.51 -19.45 7.97
CA LYS A 6 -6.14 -20.66 7.21
C LYS A 6 -4.62 -20.63 7.10
N LYS A 7 -3.91 -21.32 7.99
CA LYS A 7 -2.43 -21.39 8.09
C LYS A 7 -1.72 -20.08 7.66
N GLY A 8 -1.81 -19.07 8.53
CA GLY A 8 -0.71 -18.13 8.78
C GLY A 8 -0.41 -17.01 7.77
N VAL A 9 -1.26 -16.69 6.81
CA VAL A 9 -1.01 -15.50 5.94
C VAL A 9 -1.45 -14.23 6.68
N LEU A 10 -0.46 -13.42 7.09
CA LEU A 10 -0.65 -12.12 7.72
C LEU A 10 -1.45 -11.21 6.78
N LYS A 11 -2.62 -10.75 7.22
CA LYS A 11 -3.49 -9.86 6.43
C LYS A 11 -3.09 -8.40 6.57
N PHE A 12 -2.67 -8.03 7.77
CA PHE A 12 -2.21 -6.70 8.11
C PHE A 12 -1.30 -6.74 9.33
N ASP A 13 -0.44 -5.75 9.40
CA ASP A 13 0.51 -5.48 10.48
C ASP A 13 0.46 -3.98 10.71
N TYR A 14 -0.06 -3.58 11.87
CA TYR A 14 -0.27 -2.18 12.20
C TYR A 14 0.34 -1.88 13.55
N THR A 15 1.06 -0.76 13.61
CA THR A 15 1.67 -0.24 14.83
C THR A 15 0.96 1.04 15.23
N TYR A 16 0.61 1.15 16.50
CA TYR A 16 -0.05 2.31 17.08
C TYR A 16 0.70 2.73 18.34
N TYR A 17 0.77 4.05 18.57
CA TYR A 17 1.29 4.67 19.78
C TYR A 17 0.32 5.78 20.19
N GLU A 18 -0.11 5.79 21.46
CA GLU A 18 -1.10 6.76 21.98
C GLU A 18 -2.35 6.89 21.08
N GLU A 19 -2.92 5.76 20.67
CA GLU A 19 -4.09 5.65 19.78
C GLU A 19 -3.89 6.18 18.34
N LYS A 20 -2.69 6.66 18.00
CA LYS A 20 -2.31 7.13 16.67
C LYS A 20 -1.48 6.11 15.93
N ARG A 21 -1.55 6.08 14.60
CA ARG A 21 -0.68 5.23 13.78
C ARG A 21 0.76 5.70 13.89
N GLU A 22 1.65 4.76 14.15
CA GLU A 22 3.08 5.03 14.35
C GLU A 22 3.89 3.93 13.66
N GLY A 23 4.96 4.29 12.96
CA GLY A 23 5.83 3.35 12.26
C GLY A 23 5.19 2.62 11.06
N LYS A 24 5.70 1.41 10.80
CA LYS A 24 5.39 0.64 9.59
C LYS A 24 4.01 0.00 9.66
N GLN A 25 3.22 0.24 8.62
CA GLN A 25 1.92 -0.37 8.38
C GLN A 25 2.04 -1.23 7.13
N ARG A 26 1.60 -2.48 7.20
CA ARG A 26 1.70 -3.41 6.09
C ARG A 26 0.39 -4.14 5.89
N ARG A 27 0.02 -4.35 4.64
CA ARG A 27 -1.14 -5.13 4.22
C ARG A 27 -0.74 -6.05 3.09
N TRP A 28 -1.37 -7.22 3.05
CA TRP A 28 -1.14 -8.22 2.01
C TRP A 28 -2.46 -8.67 1.40
N TYR A 29 -2.39 -9.09 0.13
CA TYR A 29 -3.48 -9.81 -0.52
C TYR A 29 -3.70 -11.17 0.15
N ARG A 30 -4.84 -11.81 -0.15
CA ARG A 30 -5.11 -13.18 0.29
C ARG A 30 -4.06 -14.18 -0.22
N SER A 31 -3.40 -13.88 -1.33
CA SER A 31 -2.27 -14.63 -1.87
C SER A 31 -0.97 -14.49 -1.07
N GLY A 32 -0.90 -13.58 -0.08
CA GLY A 32 0.30 -13.28 0.69
C GLY A 32 1.25 -12.29 0.02
N LYS A 33 0.91 -11.78 -1.18
CA LYS A 33 1.68 -10.73 -1.85
C LYS A 33 1.44 -9.36 -1.19
N PRO A 34 2.45 -8.45 -1.16
CA PRO A 34 2.26 -7.10 -0.65
C PRO A 34 1.11 -6.39 -1.35
N TYR A 35 0.26 -5.74 -0.57
CA TYR A 35 -0.76 -4.84 -1.08
C TYR A 35 -0.34 -3.39 -0.87
N ILE A 36 -0.12 -3.00 0.39
CA ILE A 36 0.32 -1.64 0.76
C ILE A 36 1.32 -1.74 1.90
N PHE A 37 2.48 -1.09 1.75
CA PHE A 37 3.42 -0.80 2.81
C PHE A 37 3.50 0.71 2.98
N ALA A 38 3.25 1.18 4.20
CA ALA A 38 3.16 2.58 4.53
C ALA A 38 3.91 2.88 5.83
N ASN A 39 4.32 4.13 6.01
CA ASN A 39 4.99 4.61 7.21
C ASN A 39 4.23 5.82 7.76
N TYR A 40 3.97 5.81 9.06
CA TYR A 40 3.26 6.87 9.76
C TYR A 40 4.07 7.39 10.95
N VAL A 41 3.88 8.66 11.28
CA VAL A 41 4.34 9.31 12.52
C VAL A 41 3.19 10.19 13.00
N ASP A 42 2.73 10.00 14.23
CA ASP A 42 1.61 10.77 14.80
C ASP A 42 0.37 10.82 13.88
N ASP A 43 -0.04 9.68 13.33
CA ASP A 43 -1.14 9.55 12.35
C ASP A 43 -0.96 10.17 10.97
N HIS A 44 0.19 10.81 10.69
CA HIS A 44 0.52 11.39 9.40
C HIS A 44 1.46 10.48 8.62
N GLU A 45 1.33 10.45 7.29
CA GLU A 45 2.29 9.71 6.46
C GLU A 45 3.65 10.40 6.47
N GLU A 46 4.71 9.64 6.77
CA GLU A 46 6.08 10.14 6.80
C GLU A 46 7.02 9.05 6.28
N GLY A 47 7.86 9.39 5.32
CA GLY A 47 8.70 8.45 4.58
C GLY A 47 8.00 7.76 3.41
N LEU A 48 8.56 6.62 3.00
CA LEU A 48 8.16 5.90 1.79
C LEU A 48 6.81 5.20 1.92
N GLN A 49 5.95 5.40 0.93
CA GLN A 49 4.64 4.78 0.78
C GLN A 49 4.61 4.00 -0.54
N GLN A 50 4.25 2.72 -0.47
CA GLN A 50 4.23 1.83 -1.63
C GLN A 50 2.97 0.97 -1.68
N GLY A 51 2.42 0.82 -2.87
CA GLY A 51 1.28 -0.03 -3.16
C GLY A 51 1.49 -0.84 -4.43
N TRP A 52 1.20 -2.14 -4.34
CA TRP A 52 1.33 -3.10 -5.44
C TRP A 52 -0.01 -3.71 -5.77
N ARG A 53 -0.23 -3.95 -7.06
CA ARG A 53 -1.30 -4.82 -7.55
C ARG A 53 -0.94 -6.26 -7.26
N GLU A 54 -1.91 -7.16 -7.28
CA GLU A 54 -1.66 -8.60 -7.01
C GLU A 54 -0.74 -9.28 -8.04
N ASN A 55 -0.59 -8.67 -9.23
CA ASN A 55 0.40 -9.07 -10.24
C ASN A 55 1.83 -8.54 -9.95
N GLY A 56 2.06 -7.86 -8.83
CA GLY A 56 3.34 -7.32 -8.40
C GLY A 56 3.70 -5.94 -8.98
N LYS A 57 2.88 -5.38 -9.88
CA LYS A 57 3.14 -4.03 -10.42
C LYS A 57 2.80 -2.95 -9.41
N ILE A 58 3.71 -2.01 -9.24
CA ILE A 58 3.49 -0.80 -8.44
C ILE A 58 2.37 0.04 -9.05
N TYR A 59 1.44 0.50 -8.22
CA TYR A 59 0.43 1.51 -8.58
C TYR A 59 0.48 2.76 -7.70
N LEU A 60 1.27 2.71 -6.63
CA LEU A 60 1.49 3.80 -5.69
C LEU A 60 2.94 3.72 -5.22
N ASN A 61 3.70 4.80 -5.36
CA ASN A 61 5.10 4.86 -4.94
C ASN A 61 5.51 6.33 -4.78
N TYR A 62 5.41 6.84 -3.56
CA TYR A 62 5.78 8.20 -3.23
C TYR A 62 6.42 8.27 -1.84
N VAL A 63 7.14 9.34 -1.58
CA VAL A 63 7.64 9.68 -0.25
C VAL A 63 6.80 10.83 0.29
N ALA A 64 6.24 10.67 1.48
CA ALA A 64 5.71 11.77 2.26
C ALA A 64 6.85 12.33 3.12
N LYS A 65 7.03 13.65 3.14
CA LYS A 65 8.02 14.30 3.99
C LYS A 65 7.52 15.70 4.31
N GLU A 66 7.43 16.04 5.59
CA GLU A 66 7.03 17.37 6.05
C GLU A 66 5.68 17.81 5.43
N GLY A 67 4.72 16.88 5.34
CA GLY A 67 3.40 17.11 4.75
C GLY A 67 3.36 17.18 3.22
N HIS A 68 4.51 17.10 2.53
CA HIS A 68 4.60 17.10 1.07
C HIS A 68 4.79 15.69 0.53
N THR A 69 4.31 15.44 -0.69
CA THR A 69 4.37 14.12 -1.30
C THR A 69 5.10 14.16 -2.63
N TYR A 70 6.07 13.26 -2.79
CA TYR A 70 6.94 13.21 -3.95
C TYR A 70 6.85 11.84 -4.62
N GLY A 71 6.34 11.81 -5.85
CA GLY A 71 6.31 10.60 -6.67
C GLY A 71 4.92 10.24 -7.17
N LEU A 72 4.71 8.95 -7.36
CA LEU A 72 3.54 8.40 -8.02
C LEU A 72 2.38 8.22 -7.04
N GLN A 73 1.45 9.17 -7.05
CA GLN A 73 0.18 9.05 -6.35
C GLN A 73 -0.96 8.76 -7.32
N ASN A 74 -1.58 7.60 -7.13
CA ASN A 74 -2.86 7.24 -7.71
C ASN A 74 -2.99 7.52 -9.22
N THR A 75 -2.06 6.99 -10.03
CA THR A 75 -2.15 7.20 -11.47
C THR A 75 -3.28 6.39 -12.09
N ALA A 76 -4.29 7.11 -12.58
CA ALA A 76 -5.09 6.64 -13.69
C ALA A 76 -4.14 6.50 -14.88
N LEU A 77 -3.59 5.30 -15.06
CA LEU A 77 -2.79 4.97 -16.24
C LEU A 77 -3.61 5.36 -17.48
N CYS A 78 -2.99 5.96 -18.50
CA CYS A 78 -3.65 6.31 -19.77
C CYS A 78 -4.27 5.08 -20.50
N TYR A 79 -4.06 3.89 -19.95
CA TYR A 79 -4.70 2.64 -20.31
C TYR A 79 -5.51 2.11 -19.12
N SER A 80 -6.70 1.60 -19.39
CA SER A 80 -7.50 0.90 -18.38
C SER A 80 -7.07 -0.57 -18.35
N LEU A 81 -6.76 -1.08 -17.15
CA LEU A 81 -6.53 -2.51 -16.94
C LEU A 81 -7.90 -3.18 -16.76
N ARG A 82 -8.47 -3.76 -17.83
CA ARG A 82 -9.64 -4.65 -17.71
C ARG A 82 -9.09 -6.08 -17.54
N ASP A 83 -9.49 -6.76 -16.46
CA ASP A 83 -8.96 -8.08 -16.09
C ASP A 83 -7.42 -8.13 -15.98
N GLN A 84 -6.82 -7.05 -15.48
CA GLN A 84 -5.36 -6.93 -15.29
C GLN A 84 -4.53 -6.98 -16.59
N LYS A 85 -5.17 -6.88 -17.77
CA LYS A 85 -4.52 -6.76 -19.08
C LYS A 85 -4.54 -5.30 -19.55
N ILE A 86 -3.43 -4.83 -20.10
CA ILE A 86 -3.29 -3.47 -20.65
C ILE A 86 -4.17 -3.37 -21.91
N LYS A 87 -5.21 -2.53 -21.86
CA LYS A 87 -5.90 -2.05 -23.06
C LYS A 87 -5.51 -0.60 -23.31
N PHE A 88 -4.74 -0.36 -24.37
CA PHE A 88 -4.54 0.98 -24.89
C PHE A 88 -5.89 1.52 -25.41
N LYS A 89 -6.21 2.77 -25.06
CA LYS A 89 -7.40 3.46 -25.58
C LYS A 89 -7.12 3.79 -27.05
N GLN A 90 -7.94 3.28 -27.95
CA GLN A 90 -7.89 3.59 -29.38
C GLN A 90 -8.57 4.94 -29.63
#